data_AF-A0A8T5XNI1-F1
#
_entry.id   AF-A0A8T5XNI1-F1
#
_cell.length_a   1.000
_cell.length_b   1.000
_cell.length_c   1.000
_cell.angle_alpha   90.00
_cell.angle_beta   90.00
_cell.angle_gamma   90.00
#
_symmetry.space_group_name_H-M   'P 1'
#
loop_
_entity.id
_entity.type
_entity.pdbx_description
1 polymer ?
#
loop_
_entity_poly.entity_id
_entity_poly.type
_entity_poly.pdbx_seq_one_letter_code
_entity_poly.pdbx_strand_id
1 'polypeptide(L)' 'MLILGIFFIFAGLYFIFNDIYDIKAILTTREVKKKKFSKTLFYEFKASLGFFSVVIGFFSILNYVLF' A
#
# COMPACT_ATOMS: atom_id res chain seq x y z
N MET A 1 12.87 -13.50 -6.67
CA MET A 1 12.77 -12.30 -5.80
C MET A 1 11.95 -11.18 -6.43
N LEU A 2 11.99 -10.97 -7.74
CA LEU A 2 11.22 -9.93 -8.44
C LEU A 2 9.71 -9.95 -8.13
N ILE A 3 9.05 -11.09 -8.33
CA ILE A 3 7.59 -11.25 -8.13
C ILE A 3 7.18 -10.89 -6.69
N LEU A 4 7.97 -11.34 -5.70
CA LEU A 4 7.79 -11.00 -4.29
C LEU A 4 7.95 -9.49 -4.06
N GLY A 5 8.97 -8.86 -4.65
CA GLY A 5 9.18 -7.41 -4.54
C GLY A 5 8.01 -6.60 -5.10
N ILE A 6 7.52 -6.99 -6.28
CA ILE A 6 6.32 -6.38 -6.90
C ILE A 6 5.11 -6.54 -5.99
N PHE A 7 4.90 -7.74 -5.44
CA PHE A 7 3.80 -7.99 -4.50
C PHE A 7 3.90 -7.12 -3.24
N PHE A 8 5.09 -6.96 -2.67
CA PHE A 8 5.34 -6.10 -1.51
C PHE A 8 5.02 -4.62 -1.79
N ILE A 9 5.29 -4.13 -3.01
CA ILE A 9 4.94 -2.76 -3.42
C ILE A 9 3.41 -2.59 -3.49
N PHE A 10 2.72 -3.50 -4.18
CA PHE A 10 1.26 -3.42 -4.30
C PHE A 10 0.55 -3.57 -2.94
N ALA A 11 1.01 -4.49 -2.11
CA ALA A 11 0.48 -4.67 -0.76
C ALA A 11 0.71 -3.41 0.09
N GLY A 12 1.90 -2.82 0.05
CA GLY A 12 2.21 -1.60 0.80
C GLY A 12 1.35 -0.41 0.38
N LEU A 13 1.17 -0.21 -0.94
CA LEU A 13 0.26 0.82 -1.47
C LEU A 13 -1.19 0.57 -1.02
N TYR A 14 -1.66 -0.68 -1.10
CA TYR A 14 -3.00 -1.05 -0.65
C TYR A 14 -3.21 -0.72 0.84
N PHE A 15 -2.24 -1.03 1.69
CA PHE A 15 -2.30 -0.73 3.12
C PHE A 15 -2.42 0.77 3.42
N ILE A 16 -1.73 1.61 2.64
CA ILE A 16 -1.78 3.08 2.77
C ILE A 16 -3.14 3.62 2.28
N PHE A 17 -3.62 3.16 1.12
CA PHE A 17 -4.79 3.75 0.48
C PHE A 17 -6.14 3.22 0.98
N ASN A 18 -6.21 2.00 1.50
CA ASN A 18 -7.47 1.35 1.89
C ASN A 18 -8.23 2.06 3.04
N ASP A 19 -7.51 2.80 3.88
CA ASP A 19 -8.13 3.54 4.97
C ASP A 19 -8.54 4.97 4.58
N ILE A 20 -7.84 5.56 3.60
CA ILE A 20 -8.14 6.92 3.11
C ILE A 20 -9.29 6.88 2.11
N TYR A 21 -9.28 5.90 1.21
CA TYR A 21 -10.21 5.79 0.11
C TYR A 21 -11.13 4.58 0.31
N ASP A 22 -12.41 4.75 -0.01
CA ASP A 22 -13.29 3.61 -0.09
C ASP A 22 -13.04 2.84 -1.39
N ILE A 23 -12.04 1.96 -1.36
CA ILE A 23 -11.67 1.12 -2.51
C ILE A 23 -12.88 0.30 -3.00
N LYS A 24 -13.81 -0.07 -2.09
CA LYS A 24 -15.05 -0.76 -2.45
C LYS A 24 -16.00 0.14 -3.26
N ALA A 25 -16.07 1.43 -2.94
CA ALA A 25 -16.87 2.40 -3.70
C ALA A 25 -16.26 2.69 -5.09
N ILE A 26 -14.94 2.63 -5.22
CA ILE A 26 -14.27 2.77 -6.54
C ILE A 26 -14.70 1.62 -7.47
N LEU A 27 -14.81 0.40 -6.94
CA LEU A 27 -15.20 -0.76 -7.74
C LEU A 27 -16.68 -0.72 -8.17
N THR A 28 -17.56 -0.27 -7.27
CA THR A 28 -19.02 -0.29 -7.49
C THR A 28 -19.54 0.96 -8.19
N THR A 29 -19.08 2.14 -7.79
CA THR A 29 -19.60 3.43 -8.26
C THR A 29 -18.65 4.19 -9.17
N ARG A 30 -17.42 3.69 -9.41
CA ARG A 30 -16.33 4.41 -10.13
C ARG A 30 -16.01 5.80 -9.57
N GLU A 31 -16.53 6.12 -8.39
CA GLU A 31 -16.30 7.38 -7.69
C GLU A 31 -15.30 7.17 -6.56
N VAL A 32 -14.31 8.06 -6.49
CA VAL A 32 -13.33 8.07 -5.39
C VAL A 32 -13.97 8.76 -4.19
N LYS A 33 -14.65 7.98 -3.34
CA LYS A 33 -15.17 8.47 -2.07
C LYS A 33 -14.09 8.42 -1.00
N LYS A 34 -13.69 9.59 -0.49
CA LYS A 34 -12.85 9.67 0.71
C LYS A 34 -13.67 9.17 1.90
N LYS A 35 -13.13 8.20 2.64
CA LYS A 35 -13.74 7.79 3.90
C LYS A 35 -13.61 8.92 4.91
N LYS A 36 -14.53 8.97 5.88
CA LYS A 36 -14.41 9.83 7.07
C LYS A 36 -13.24 9.29 7.89
N PHE A 37 -12.04 9.70 7.52
CA PHE A 37 -10.79 9.17 8.02
C PHE A 37 -10.41 9.88 9.32
N SER A 38 -10.31 9.12 10.42
CA SER A 38 -9.77 9.60 11.69
C SER A 38 -8.30 9.20 11.78
N LYS A 39 -7.42 10.18 11.98
CA LYS A 39 -5.99 9.97 12.18
C LYS A 39 -5.77 9.28 13.53
N THR A 40 -5.88 7.96 13.51
CA THR A 40 -5.76 7.11 14.70
C THR A 40 -4.35 6.51 14.72
N LEU A 41 -3.81 6.24 15.92
CA LEU A 41 -2.52 5.56 16.11
C LEU A 41 -2.41 4.26 15.28
N PHE A 42 -3.53 3.54 15.15
CA PHE A 42 -3.64 2.33 14.32
C PHE A 42 -3.35 2.60 12.83
N TYR A 43 -3.86 3.72 12.29
CA TYR A 43 -3.57 4.10 10.92
C TYR A 43 -2.10 4.50 10.74
N GLU A 44 -1.53 5.25 11.68
CA GLU A 44 -0.12 5.66 11.58
C GLU A 44 0.80 4.44 11.58
N PHE A 45 0.51 3.45 12.41
CA PHE A 45 1.22 2.17 12.40
C PHE A 45 1.05 1.42 11.07
N LYS A 46 -0.19 1.34 10.58
CA LYS A 46 -0.52 0.65 9.33
C LYS A 46 0.10 1.32 8.09
N ALA A 47 0.10 2.65 8.05
CA ALA A 47 0.74 3.43 7.01
C ALA A 47 2.27 3.28 7.05
N SER A 48 2.85 3.23 8.26
CA SER A 48 4.29 2.97 8.45
C SER A 48 4.68 1.57 7.97
N LEU A 49 3.87 0.55 8.29
CA LEU A 49 4.01 -0.81 7.75
C LEU A 49 3.89 -0.84 6.22
N GLY A 50 2.92 -0.13 5.66
CA GLY A 50 2.75 -0.01 4.22
C GLY A 50 3.96 0.64 3.54
N PHE A 51 4.48 1.72 4.11
CA PHE A 51 5.69 2.37 3.63
C PHE A 51 6.90 1.44 3.69
N PHE A 52 7.10 0.74 4.80
CA PHE A 52 8.19 -0.22 4.97
C PHE A 52 8.09 -1.37 3.95
N SER A 53 6.88 -1.87 3.68
CA SER A 53 6.60 -2.87 2.66
C SER A 53 7.01 -2.40 1.26
N VAL A 54 6.71 -1.14 0.90
CA VAL A 54 7.12 -0.55 -0.39
C VAL A 54 8.65 -0.47 -0.49
N VAL A 55 9.33 -0.02 0.57
CA VAL A 55 10.80 0.09 0.61
C VAL A 55 11.46 -1.28 0.42
N ILE A 56 11.01 -2.31 1.15
CA ILE A 56 11.50 -3.69 0.99
C ILE A 56 11.24 -4.20 -0.43
N GLY A 57 10.07 -3.91 -0.98
CA GLY A 57 9.73 -4.29 -2.35
C GLY A 57 10.68 -3.68 -3.37
N PHE A 58 11.00 -2.39 -3.24
CA PHE A 58 12.00 -1.72 -4.07
C PHE A 58 13.39 -2.35 -3.94
N PHE A 59 13.87 -2.60 -2.72
CA PHE A 59 15.16 -3.26 -2.51
C PHE A 59 15.19 -4.67 -3.09
N SER A 60 14.08 -5.41 -3.02
CA SER A 60 13.98 -6.76 -3.61
C SER A 60 14.06 -6.73 -5.14
N ILE A 61 13.45 -5.73 -5.78
CA ILE A 61 13.54 -5.52 -7.22
C ILE A 61 14.95 -5.09 -7.60
N LEU A 62 15.52 -4.11 -6.91
CA LEU A 62 16.90 -3.65 -7.13
C LEU A 62 17.89 -4.80 -7.00
N ASN A 63 17.76 -5.62 -5.95
CA ASN A 63 18.62 -6.78 -5.74
C ASN A 63 18.53 -7.76 -6.91
N TYR A 64 17.32 -8.04 -7.42
CA TYR A 64 17.13 -8.92 -8.57
C TYR A 64 17.65 -8.36 -9.89
N VAL A 65 17.69 -7.02 -10.04
CA VAL A 65 18.22 -6.38 -11.26
C VAL A 65 19.74 -6.31 -11.23
N LEU A 66 20.33 -6.11 -10.06
CA LEU A 66 21.77 -5.92 -9.88
C LEU A 66 22.55 -7.24 -9.72
N PHE A 67 21.93 -8.28 -9.20
CA PHE A 67 22.52 -9.60 -8.94
C PHE A 67 21.71 -10.71 -9.62
#